data_AF-A0A1Q5LTP9-F1
#
_entry.id   AF-A0A1Q5LTP9-F1
#
_cell.length_a   1.000
_cell.length_b   1.000
_cell.length_c   1.000
_cell.angle_alpha   90.00
_cell.angle_beta   90.00
_cell.angle_gamma   90.00
#
_symmetry.space_group_name_H-M   'P 1'
#
loop_
_entity.id
_entity.type
_entity.pdbx_description
1 polymer ?
#
loop_
_entity_poly.entity_id
_entity_poly.type
_entity_poly.pdbx_seq_one_letter_code
_entity_poly.pdbx_strand_id
1 'polypeptide(L)'
;MRLLAVVAGVGGLVLAGIGFTGSYNTLRHLAESKGFGTFSYAFPIGIDAGILVLLALDLYMMRKRMPWPILRWTAHGLTVATVAFNASAAGPVMDDPLAASMHGVIPVLFVIAVEAARHYIGRMADLLAGETPLGSVPLTRWILAPLSTPRLARRMRLYNLPYKEVAAQHQQLRIYREGLRQKYDSNEQSWRKAATPNEMLPFKLAPFGFSVERALGVPLDEETKHIQRAAHAAVQRAEAEIQRVKTDVQLGEARIQAEVDKIRAEGRLKIAKAEAEREAQAEIQRAEADAQLREAKRQHALKLTEDKAAAEAQDLADETEKRRTLSRIEREKVQASWGLEQQQMTTEATEHERRIQADSAARAHRDEIARKAGLAEQQQRLALALAGQKKALEEAAEHERKEAEHHAEMVNKDLEAQRDTEEIALSKARTEAAIEEAAERRERAAEHEARAVEAAALARMTQVDWDVHRVVAMIQARGESAVTVRVIADELGISTGSAQDRKTKAVELLKGGGIEVPEQAAA
;
A
#
# COMPACT_ATOMS: atom_id res chain seq x y z
N MET A 1 26.76 -16.83 -4.41
CA MET A 1 26.27 -16.08 -5.61
C MET A 1 27.36 -15.30 -6.34
N ARG A 2 28.11 -14.38 -5.69
CA ARG A 2 29.15 -13.59 -6.38
C ARG A 2 30.28 -14.44 -7.01
N LEU A 3 30.71 -15.51 -6.33
CA LEU A 3 31.72 -16.43 -6.85
C LEU A 3 31.29 -17.13 -8.15
N LEU A 4 30.04 -17.62 -8.22
CA LEU A 4 29.50 -18.27 -9.41
C LEU A 4 29.42 -17.31 -10.60
N ALA A 5 29.05 -16.04 -10.36
CA ALA A 5 29.02 -15.02 -11.41
C ALA A 5 30.44 -14.69 -11.92
N VAL A 6 31.43 -14.64 -11.02
CA VAL A 6 32.85 -14.45 -11.40
C VAL A 6 33.35 -15.65 -12.19
N VAL A 7 33.10 -16.88 -11.74
CA VAL A 7 33.49 -18.11 -12.46
C VAL A 7 32.85 -18.17 -13.84
N ALA A 8 31.55 -17.87 -13.94
CA ALA A 8 30.84 -17.82 -15.22
C ALA A 8 31.38 -16.71 -16.13
N GLY A 9 31.69 -15.54 -15.58
CA GLY A 9 32.28 -14.42 -16.33
C GLY A 9 33.67 -14.74 -16.85
N VAL A 10 34.56 -15.29 -16.01
CA VAL A 10 35.91 -15.71 -16.40
C VAL A 10 35.85 -16.85 -17.40
N GLY A 11 35.04 -17.88 -17.15
CA GLY A 11 34.83 -19.00 -18.07
C GLY A 11 34.27 -18.55 -19.41
N GLY A 12 33.32 -17.61 -19.40
CA GLY A 12 32.79 -16.98 -20.61
C GLY A 12 33.85 -16.21 -21.40
N LEU A 13 34.75 -15.49 -20.71
CA LEU A 13 35.86 -14.78 -21.34
C LEU A 13 36.86 -15.72 -22.00
N VAL A 14 37.18 -16.84 -21.33
CA VAL A 14 38.05 -17.90 -21.88
C VAL A 14 37.41 -18.57 -23.09
N LEU A 15 36.12 -18.93 -23.00
CA LEU A 15 35.37 -19.49 -24.14
C LEU A 15 35.31 -18.52 -25.31
N ALA A 16 35.08 -17.23 -25.06
CA ALA A 16 35.11 -16.20 -26.09
C ALA A 16 36.49 -16.10 -26.74
N GLY A 17 37.58 -16.15 -25.97
CA GLY A 17 38.95 -16.13 -26.50
C GLY A 17 39.27 -17.34 -27.39
N ILE A 18 38.90 -18.55 -26.96
CA ILE A 18 39.11 -19.79 -27.72
C ILE A 18 38.23 -19.79 -28.99
N GLY A 19 36.97 -19.36 -28.87
CA GLY A 19 36.06 -19.26 -30.01
C GLY A 19 36.51 -18.23 -31.02
N PHE A 20 36.98 -17.08 -30.56
CA PHE A 20 37.51 -16.04 -31.43
C PHE A 20 38.71 -16.53 -32.22
N THR A 21 39.70 -17.17 -31.59
CA THR A 21 40.89 -17.66 -32.30
C THR A 21 40.56 -18.75 -33.33
N GLY A 22 39.72 -19.72 -32.95
CA GLY A 22 39.26 -20.77 -33.85
C GLY A 22 38.44 -20.23 -35.02
N SER A 23 37.52 -19.32 -34.74
CA SER A 23 36.65 -18.73 -35.75
C SER A 23 37.40 -17.75 -36.67
N TYR A 24 38.33 -16.98 -36.12
CA TYR A 24 39.16 -16.02 -36.86
C TYR A 24 39.91 -16.71 -38.00
N ASN A 25 40.63 -17.79 -37.70
CA ASN A 25 41.39 -18.51 -38.73
C ASN A 25 40.46 -19.11 -39.79
N THR A 26 39.32 -19.64 -39.37
CA THR A 26 38.33 -20.25 -40.24
C THR A 26 37.72 -19.23 -41.22
N LEU A 27 37.22 -18.10 -40.70
CA LEU A 27 36.64 -17.03 -41.52
C LEU A 27 37.69 -16.32 -42.37
N ARG A 28 38.92 -16.19 -41.87
CA ARG A 28 40.03 -15.63 -42.64
C ARG A 28 40.34 -16.49 -43.86
N HIS A 29 40.50 -17.81 -43.68
CA HIS A 29 40.75 -18.72 -44.81
C HIS A 29 39.58 -18.77 -45.78
N LEU A 30 38.34 -18.72 -45.26
CA LEU A 30 37.16 -18.59 -46.10
C LEU A 30 37.20 -17.30 -46.93
N ALA A 31 37.49 -16.15 -46.32
CA ALA A 31 37.60 -14.88 -47.02
C ALA A 31 38.74 -14.87 -48.06
N GLU A 32 39.89 -15.47 -47.74
CA GLU A 32 41.00 -15.69 -48.69
C GLU A 32 40.51 -16.49 -49.90
N SER A 33 39.80 -17.62 -49.68
CA SER A 33 39.25 -18.46 -50.75
C SER A 33 38.18 -17.76 -51.60
N LYS A 34 37.48 -16.77 -51.03
CA LYS A 34 36.45 -15.97 -51.72
C LYS A 34 37.03 -14.72 -52.41
N GLY A 35 38.35 -14.55 -52.41
CA GLY A 35 39.03 -13.47 -53.14
C GLY A 35 39.06 -12.13 -52.41
N PHE A 36 38.88 -12.11 -51.08
CA PHE A 36 38.90 -10.86 -50.29
C PHE A 36 40.30 -10.23 -50.19
N GLY A 37 41.35 -10.90 -50.67
CA GLY A 37 42.72 -10.39 -50.67
C GLY A 37 43.19 -10.04 -49.25
N THR A 38 43.82 -8.88 -49.07
CA THR A 38 44.29 -8.41 -47.74
C THR A 38 43.16 -8.12 -46.76
N PHE A 39 41.92 -7.92 -47.24
CA PHE A 39 40.77 -7.70 -46.37
C PHE A 39 40.34 -8.97 -45.62
N SER A 40 40.85 -10.15 -45.99
CA SER A 40 40.61 -11.41 -45.26
C SER A 40 41.03 -11.35 -43.79
N TYR A 41 42.05 -10.55 -43.45
CA TYR A 41 42.50 -10.35 -42.07
C TYR A 41 41.54 -9.47 -41.26
N ALA A 42 40.86 -8.53 -41.91
CA ALA A 42 39.95 -7.58 -41.29
C ALA A 42 38.50 -8.09 -41.25
N PHE A 43 38.12 -8.99 -42.16
CA PHE A 43 36.75 -9.50 -42.28
C PHE A 43 36.23 -10.19 -41.00
N PRO A 44 36.94 -11.16 -40.37
CA PRO A 44 36.47 -11.76 -39.12
C PRO A 44 36.38 -10.73 -37.98
N ILE A 45 37.36 -9.81 -37.91
CA ILE A 45 37.40 -8.74 -36.90
C ILE A 45 36.20 -7.82 -37.06
N GLY A 46 35.84 -7.44 -38.29
CA GLY A 46 34.71 -6.56 -38.57
C GLY A 46 33.37 -7.19 -38.16
N ILE A 47 33.19 -8.48 -38.40
CA ILE A 47 31.98 -9.22 -38.00
C ILE A 47 31.88 -9.27 -36.47
N ASP A 48 32.93 -9.73 -35.78
CA ASP A 48 32.91 -9.91 -34.33
C ASP A 48 32.86 -8.56 -33.59
N ALA A 49 33.57 -7.54 -34.06
CA ALA A 49 33.46 -6.18 -33.53
C ALA A 49 32.04 -5.62 -33.73
N GLY A 50 31.42 -5.88 -34.89
CA GLY A 50 30.03 -5.52 -35.15
C GLY A 50 29.07 -6.18 -34.18
N ILE A 51 29.21 -7.49 -33.95
CA ILE A 51 28.42 -8.24 -32.97
C ILE A 51 28.62 -7.65 -31.56
N LEU A 52 29.86 -7.45 -31.11
CA LEU A 52 30.17 -6.91 -29.79
C LEU A 52 29.60 -5.50 -29.58
N VAL A 53 29.72 -4.62 -30.57
CA VAL A 53 29.17 -3.26 -30.50
C VAL A 53 27.64 -3.28 -30.43
N LEU A 54 26.98 -4.10 -31.26
CA LEU A 54 25.51 -4.22 -31.24
C LEU A 54 25.00 -4.78 -29.91
N LEU A 55 25.67 -5.80 -29.36
CA LEU A 55 25.33 -6.38 -28.06
C LEU A 55 25.61 -5.41 -26.90
N ALA A 56 26.72 -4.69 -26.94
CA ALA A 56 27.04 -3.67 -25.92
C ALA A 56 26.03 -2.53 -25.94
N LEU A 57 25.63 -2.06 -27.12
CA LEU A 57 24.61 -1.03 -27.28
C LEU A 57 23.24 -1.53 -26.82
N ASP A 58 22.89 -2.79 -27.12
CA ASP A 58 21.68 -3.43 -26.63
C ASP A 58 21.64 -3.52 -25.09
N LEU A 59 22.74 -3.94 -24.44
CA LEU A 59 22.87 -3.96 -22.99
C LEU A 59 22.78 -2.55 -22.38
N TYR A 60 23.40 -1.55 -23.02
CA TYR A 60 23.30 -0.15 -22.61
C TYR A 60 21.86 0.37 -22.69
N MET A 61 21.16 0.10 -23.80
CA MET A 61 19.77 0.47 -24.02
C MET A 61 18.84 -0.22 -23.01
N MET A 62 19.09 -1.49 -22.70
CA MET A 62 18.41 -2.22 -21.64
C MET A 62 18.61 -1.57 -20.27
N ARG A 63 19.85 -1.16 -19.94
CA ARG A 63 20.14 -0.44 -18.70
C ARG A 63 19.38 0.89 -18.60
N LYS A 64 19.07 1.53 -19.73
CA LYS A 64 18.28 2.75 -19.84
C LYS A 64 16.76 2.51 -19.96
N ARG A 65 16.29 1.26 -19.85
CA ARG A 65 14.88 0.88 -20.00
C ARG A 65 14.25 1.24 -21.36
N MET A 66 15.07 1.29 -22.40
CA MET A 66 14.62 1.54 -23.78
C MET A 66 15.13 0.41 -24.69
N PRO A 67 14.63 -0.83 -24.55
CA PRO A 67 15.11 -1.93 -25.37
C PRO A 67 14.81 -1.67 -26.84
N TRP A 68 15.81 -1.78 -27.71
CA TRP A 68 15.66 -1.63 -29.16
C TRP A 68 15.92 -2.96 -29.87
N PRO A 69 14.87 -3.78 -30.10
CA PRO A 69 15.05 -5.17 -30.55
C PRO A 69 15.79 -5.32 -31.88
N ILE A 70 15.85 -4.28 -32.71
CA ILE A 70 16.53 -4.30 -34.00
C ILE A 70 18.02 -4.58 -33.82
N LEU A 71 18.67 -3.98 -32.81
CA LEU A 71 20.09 -4.22 -32.50
C LEU A 71 20.31 -5.71 -32.22
N ARG A 72 19.40 -6.31 -31.45
CA ARG A 72 19.43 -7.75 -31.13
C ARG A 72 19.24 -8.61 -32.37
N TRP A 73 18.21 -8.36 -33.17
CA TRP A 73 17.95 -9.16 -34.37
C TRP A 73 19.12 -9.06 -35.37
N THR A 74 19.75 -7.89 -35.46
CA THR A 74 20.95 -7.68 -36.28
C THR A 74 22.14 -8.44 -35.72
N ALA A 75 22.40 -8.38 -34.41
CA ALA A 75 23.47 -9.14 -33.76
C ALA A 75 23.27 -10.65 -33.94
N HIS A 76 22.06 -11.16 -33.69
CA HIS A 76 21.75 -12.57 -33.92
C HIS A 76 21.86 -12.97 -35.38
N GLY A 77 21.47 -12.11 -36.32
CA GLY A 77 21.66 -12.34 -37.75
C GLY A 77 23.14 -12.48 -38.12
N LEU A 78 23.99 -11.59 -37.62
CA LEU A 78 25.44 -11.67 -37.80
C LEU A 78 26.04 -12.92 -37.15
N THR A 79 25.56 -13.32 -35.97
CA THR A 79 26.06 -14.55 -35.35
C THR A 79 25.59 -15.81 -36.08
N VAL A 80 24.36 -15.85 -36.58
CA VAL A 80 23.88 -16.95 -37.43
C VAL A 80 24.73 -17.05 -38.70
N ALA A 81 25.04 -15.91 -39.33
CA ALA A 81 25.95 -15.88 -40.47
C ALA A 81 27.35 -16.42 -40.09
N THR A 82 27.87 -16.03 -38.91
CA THR A 82 29.15 -16.52 -38.39
C THR A 82 29.13 -18.03 -38.16
N VAL A 83 28.10 -18.57 -37.51
CA VAL A 83 27.92 -20.02 -37.33
C VAL A 83 27.89 -20.72 -38.69
N ALA A 84 27.16 -20.19 -39.66
CA ALA A 84 27.07 -20.76 -41.01
C ALA A 84 28.44 -20.75 -41.72
N PHE A 85 29.21 -19.65 -41.61
CA PHE A 85 30.55 -19.56 -42.19
C PHE A 85 31.50 -20.59 -41.58
N ASN A 86 31.51 -20.73 -40.24
CA ASN A 86 32.34 -21.73 -39.58
C ASN A 86 31.92 -23.16 -39.95
N ALA A 87 30.61 -23.45 -39.97
CA ALA A 87 30.11 -24.76 -40.36
C ALA A 87 30.45 -25.11 -41.82
N SER A 88 30.40 -24.13 -42.73
CA SER A 88 30.70 -24.32 -44.15
C SER A 88 32.20 -24.47 -44.46
N ALA A 89 33.08 -24.16 -43.51
CA ALA A 89 34.51 -24.22 -43.73
C ALA A 89 35.06 -25.65 -43.79
N ALA A 90 34.30 -26.63 -43.26
CA ALA A 90 34.63 -28.05 -43.36
C ALA A 90 34.16 -28.70 -44.69
N GLY A 91 33.43 -27.97 -45.54
CA GLY A 91 32.80 -28.47 -46.76
C GLY A 91 31.28 -28.26 -46.76
N PRO A 92 30.54 -28.84 -47.72
CA PRO A 92 29.09 -28.79 -47.71
C PRO A 92 28.54 -29.45 -46.44
N VAL A 93 27.66 -28.74 -45.72
CA VAL A 93 27.12 -29.16 -44.42
C VAL A 93 26.45 -30.55 -44.46
N MET A 94 25.93 -30.94 -45.62
CA MET A 94 25.27 -32.24 -45.82
C MET A 94 26.24 -33.39 -46.05
N ASP A 95 27.47 -33.11 -46.46
CA ASP A 95 28.47 -34.14 -46.79
C ASP A 95 29.20 -34.63 -45.54
N ASP A 96 29.48 -33.74 -44.59
CA ASP A 96 30.00 -34.07 -43.25
C ASP A 96 29.32 -33.22 -42.16
N PRO A 97 28.14 -33.67 -41.68
CA PRO A 97 27.40 -32.97 -40.63
C PRO A 97 28.17 -32.87 -39.31
N LEU A 98 29.05 -33.84 -39.03
CA LEU A 98 29.82 -33.86 -37.79
C LEU A 98 30.91 -32.78 -37.82
N ALA A 99 31.72 -32.73 -38.88
CA ALA A 99 32.74 -31.71 -39.02
C ALA A 99 32.13 -30.29 -39.05
N ALA A 100 31.03 -30.10 -39.77
CA ALA A 100 30.30 -28.83 -39.78
C ALA A 100 29.81 -28.43 -38.37
N SER A 101 29.32 -29.40 -37.58
CA SER A 101 28.89 -29.15 -36.21
C SER A 101 30.04 -28.80 -35.26
N MET A 102 31.21 -29.44 -35.42
CA MET A 102 32.40 -29.20 -34.58
C MET A 102 32.92 -27.76 -34.74
N HIS A 103 32.90 -27.22 -35.96
CA HIS A 103 33.27 -25.83 -36.22
C HIS A 103 32.16 -24.83 -35.81
N GLY A 104 30.89 -25.24 -35.84
CA GLY A 104 29.75 -24.40 -35.48
C GLY A 104 29.45 -24.31 -33.98
N VAL A 105 29.92 -25.26 -33.16
CA VAL A 105 29.52 -25.35 -31.75
C VAL A 105 30.04 -24.19 -30.89
N ILE A 106 31.26 -23.71 -31.16
CA ILE A 106 31.90 -22.69 -30.31
C ILE A 106 31.16 -21.33 -30.43
N PRO A 107 30.83 -20.83 -31.64
CA PRO A 107 30.00 -19.63 -31.76
C PRO A 107 28.59 -19.80 -31.16
N VAL A 108 28.00 -21.00 -31.20
CA VAL A 108 26.70 -21.27 -30.53
C VAL A 108 26.82 -21.13 -29.01
N LEU A 109 27.86 -21.69 -28.41
CA LEU A 109 28.13 -21.54 -26.97
C LEU A 109 28.30 -20.07 -26.57
N PHE A 110 28.96 -19.27 -27.42
CA PHE A 110 29.08 -17.83 -27.21
C PHE A 110 27.71 -17.13 -27.19
N VAL A 111 26.81 -17.42 -28.13
CA VAL A 111 25.44 -16.85 -28.15
C VAL A 111 24.69 -17.19 -26.86
N ILE A 112 24.76 -18.45 -26.43
CA ILE A 112 24.09 -18.90 -25.21
C ILE A 112 24.64 -18.16 -23.99
N ALA A 113 25.96 -18.00 -23.87
CA ALA A 113 26.59 -17.28 -22.78
C ALA A 113 26.18 -15.80 -22.73
N VAL A 114 26.17 -15.12 -23.89
CA VAL A 114 25.72 -13.73 -24.02
C VAL A 114 24.25 -13.57 -23.65
N GLU A 115 23.38 -14.46 -24.15
CA GLU A 115 21.94 -14.41 -23.87
C GLU A 115 21.66 -14.68 -22.38
N ALA A 116 22.41 -15.58 -21.75
CA ALA A 116 22.34 -15.82 -20.31
C ALA A 116 22.77 -14.58 -19.50
N ALA A 117 23.88 -13.95 -19.87
CA ALA A 117 24.36 -12.72 -19.23
C ALA A 117 23.34 -11.58 -19.37
N ARG A 118 22.79 -11.40 -20.56
CA ARG A 118 21.72 -10.45 -20.84
C ARG A 118 20.47 -10.72 -20.00
N HIS A 119 20.01 -11.97 -19.95
CA HIS A 119 18.83 -12.36 -19.18
C HIS A 119 19.02 -12.06 -17.69
N TYR A 120 20.22 -12.33 -17.17
CA TYR A 120 20.60 -12.01 -15.79
C TYR A 120 20.60 -10.50 -15.54
N ILE A 121 21.24 -9.70 -16.40
CA ILE A 121 21.32 -8.24 -16.26
C ILE A 121 19.93 -7.62 -16.34
N GLY A 122 19.10 -8.05 -17.30
CA GLY A 122 17.71 -7.59 -17.44
C GLY A 122 16.89 -7.89 -16.19
N ARG A 123 16.94 -9.14 -15.71
CA ARG A 123 16.23 -9.52 -14.47
C ARG A 123 16.72 -8.74 -13.25
N MET A 124 18.03 -8.47 -13.16
CA MET A 124 18.57 -7.68 -12.06
C MET A 124 18.12 -6.21 -12.14
N ALA A 125 18.04 -5.64 -13.36
CA ALA A 125 17.53 -4.29 -13.57
C ALA A 125 16.05 -4.17 -13.18
N ASP A 126 15.23 -5.17 -13.50
CA ASP A 126 13.80 -5.22 -13.13
C ASP A 126 13.63 -5.34 -11.60
N LEU A 127 14.41 -6.21 -10.96
CA LEU A 127 14.38 -6.38 -9.51
C LEU A 127 14.81 -5.11 -8.76
N LEU A 128 15.86 -4.43 -9.23
CA LEU A 128 16.30 -3.15 -8.68
C LEU A 128 15.30 -2.01 -8.93
N ALA A 129 14.43 -2.14 -9.93
CA ALA A 129 13.36 -1.19 -10.22
C ALA A 129 12.14 -1.34 -9.29
N GLY A 130 12.09 -2.39 -8.46
CA GLY A 130 10.92 -2.73 -7.67
C GLY A 130 9.77 -3.31 -8.48
N GLU A 131 10.01 -3.70 -9.74
CA GLU A 131 8.99 -4.32 -10.58
C GLU A 131 8.86 -5.80 -10.20
N THR A 132 7.68 -6.19 -9.70
CA THR A 132 7.37 -7.61 -9.48
C THR A 132 7.28 -8.29 -10.84
N PRO A 133 8.14 -9.28 -11.14
CA PRO A 133 8.07 -9.95 -12.42
C PRO A 133 6.71 -10.66 -12.53
N LEU A 134 5.98 -10.43 -13.63
CA LEU A 134 4.77 -11.21 -13.95
C LEU A 134 5.05 -12.74 -13.96
N GLY A 135 6.32 -13.13 -14.03
CA GLY A 135 6.73 -14.51 -14.17
C GLY A 135 6.36 -15.07 -15.55
N SER A 136 6.96 -16.20 -15.89
CA SER A 136 6.56 -16.97 -17.07
C SER A 136 5.59 -18.07 -16.67
N VAL A 137 4.68 -18.43 -17.57
CA VAL A 137 3.93 -19.67 -17.39
C VAL A 137 4.92 -20.85 -17.46
N PRO A 138 4.88 -21.80 -16.51
CA PRO A 138 5.79 -22.95 -16.52
C PRO A 138 5.75 -23.71 -17.84
N LEU A 139 6.93 -24.12 -18.35
CA LEU A 139 7.04 -24.89 -19.59
C LEU A 139 6.26 -26.21 -19.50
N THR A 140 6.25 -26.84 -18.33
CA THR A 140 5.47 -28.05 -18.04
C THR A 140 3.98 -27.86 -18.34
N ARG A 141 3.40 -26.68 -18.06
CA ARG A 141 1.99 -26.40 -18.35
C ARG A 141 1.72 -26.19 -19.85
N TRP A 142 2.69 -25.65 -20.59
CA TRP A 142 2.59 -25.57 -22.05
C TRP A 142 2.47 -26.96 -22.67
N ILE A 143 3.18 -27.94 -22.12
CA ILE A 143 3.14 -29.34 -22.56
C ILE A 143 1.85 -30.03 -22.10
N LEU A 144 1.50 -29.92 -20.81
CA LEU A 144 0.37 -30.63 -20.21
C LEU A 144 -1.00 -30.02 -20.54
N ALA A 145 -1.06 -28.73 -20.84
CA ALA A 145 -2.31 -28.01 -21.06
C ALA A 145 -2.21 -26.96 -22.18
N PRO A 146 -1.87 -27.37 -23.42
CA PRO A 146 -1.53 -26.45 -24.51
C PRO A 146 -2.67 -25.52 -24.91
N LEU A 147 -3.93 -25.93 -24.73
CA LEU A 147 -5.11 -25.13 -25.10
C LEU A 147 -5.53 -24.10 -24.02
N SER A 148 -5.25 -24.39 -22.75
CA SER A 148 -5.63 -23.49 -21.64
C SER A 148 -4.55 -22.46 -21.32
N THR A 149 -3.30 -22.84 -21.56
CA THR A 149 -2.11 -22.03 -21.29
C THR A 149 -2.08 -20.68 -22.02
N PRO A 150 -2.35 -20.57 -23.34
CA PRO A 150 -2.33 -19.27 -24.01
C PRO A 150 -3.41 -18.32 -23.49
N ARG A 151 -4.59 -18.85 -23.10
CA ARG A 151 -5.65 -18.05 -22.48
C ARG A 151 -5.21 -17.50 -21.12
N LEU A 152 -4.51 -18.31 -20.32
CA LEU A 152 -3.96 -17.87 -19.04
C LEU A 152 -2.84 -16.84 -19.22
N ALA A 153 -1.91 -17.09 -20.13
CA ALA A 153 -0.81 -16.18 -20.44
C ALA A 153 -1.33 -14.82 -20.92
N ARG A 154 -2.37 -14.82 -21.76
CA ARG A 154 -3.07 -13.58 -22.16
C ARG A 154 -3.68 -12.86 -20.96
N ARG A 155 -4.35 -13.56 -20.05
CA ARG A 155 -4.92 -12.95 -18.82
C ARG A 155 -3.85 -12.38 -17.91
N MET A 156 -2.74 -13.08 -17.68
CA MET A 156 -1.59 -12.56 -16.93
C MET A 156 -1.10 -11.24 -17.50
N ARG A 157 -0.92 -11.17 -18.83
CA ARG A 157 -0.47 -9.95 -19.52
C ARG A 157 -1.50 -8.82 -19.46
N LEU A 158 -2.78 -9.12 -19.59
CA LEU A 158 -3.85 -8.12 -19.54
C LEU A 158 -4.09 -7.57 -18.13
N TYR A 159 -3.96 -8.42 -17.11
CA TYR A 159 -4.22 -8.04 -15.72
C TYR A 159 -2.97 -7.53 -15.01
N ASN A 160 -1.80 -7.69 -15.63
CA ASN A 160 -0.50 -7.40 -15.03
C ASN A 160 -0.28 -8.14 -13.71
N LEU A 161 -0.76 -9.39 -13.63
CA LEU A 161 -0.67 -10.23 -12.43
C LEU A 161 0.25 -11.43 -12.66
N PRO A 162 0.97 -11.89 -11.63
CA PRO A 162 1.86 -13.02 -11.75
C PRO A 162 1.10 -14.34 -11.94
N TYR A 163 1.80 -15.35 -12.48
CA TYR A 163 1.23 -16.66 -12.80
C TYR A 163 0.47 -17.28 -11.61
N LYS A 164 1.08 -17.26 -10.42
CA LYS A 164 0.50 -17.86 -9.21
C LYS A 164 -0.83 -17.21 -8.84
N GLU A 165 -0.94 -15.89 -8.95
CA GLU A 165 -2.16 -15.16 -8.64
C GLU A 165 -3.26 -15.44 -9.65
N VAL A 166 -2.98 -15.41 -10.95
CA VAL A 166 -4.00 -15.71 -11.97
C VAL A 166 -4.46 -17.17 -11.88
N ALA A 167 -3.53 -18.09 -11.59
CA ALA A 167 -3.87 -19.49 -11.35
C ALA A 167 -4.76 -19.65 -10.10
N ALA A 168 -4.43 -18.97 -8.99
CA ALA A 168 -5.22 -18.97 -7.77
C ALA A 168 -6.62 -18.38 -7.99
N GLN A 169 -6.73 -17.23 -8.67
CA GLN A 169 -8.02 -16.64 -9.03
C GLN A 169 -8.87 -17.59 -9.87
N HIS A 170 -8.25 -18.31 -10.82
CA HIS A 170 -8.97 -19.30 -11.63
C HIS A 170 -9.45 -20.49 -10.80
N GLN A 171 -8.62 -20.97 -9.86
CA GLN A 171 -8.99 -22.04 -8.94
C GLN A 171 -10.13 -21.60 -8.00
N GLN A 172 -10.03 -20.41 -7.39
CA GLN A 172 -11.08 -19.83 -6.56
C GLN A 172 -12.41 -19.71 -7.32
N LEU A 173 -12.37 -19.25 -8.57
CA LEU A 173 -13.58 -19.12 -9.39
C LEU A 173 -14.22 -20.49 -9.71
N ARG A 174 -13.40 -21.54 -9.88
CA ARG A 174 -13.90 -22.92 -10.04
C ARG A 174 -14.54 -23.43 -8.74
N ILE A 175 -13.87 -23.25 -7.60
CA ILE A 175 -14.39 -23.65 -6.28
C ILE A 175 -15.71 -22.93 -6.01
N TYR A 176 -15.75 -21.61 -6.24
CA TYR A 176 -16.95 -20.80 -6.08
C TYR A 176 -18.10 -21.26 -6.98
N ARG A 177 -17.80 -21.62 -8.23
CA ARG A 177 -18.80 -22.21 -9.15
C ARG A 177 -19.41 -23.49 -8.60
N GLU A 178 -18.57 -24.41 -8.09
CA GLU A 178 -19.07 -25.67 -7.54
C GLU A 178 -19.84 -25.45 -6.23
N GLY A 179 -19.44 -24.49 -5.40
CA GLY A 179 -20.21 -24.09 -4.20
C GLY A 179 -21.59 -23.55 -4.54
N LEU A 180 -21.73 -22.73 -5.60
CA LEU A 180 -23.04 -22.27 -6.07
C LEU A 180 -23.89 -23.42 -6.64
N ARG A 181 -23.28 -24.38 -7.34
CA ARG A 181 -24.00 -25.56 -7.83
C ARG A 181 -24.59 -26.38 -6.69
N GLN A 182 -23.81 -26.60 -5.63
CA GLN A 182 -24.28 -27.29 -4.42
C GLN A 182 -25.39 -26.51 -3.72
N LYS A 183 -25.24 -25.18 -3.58
CA LYS A 183 -26.24 -24.32 -2.93
C LYS A 183 -27.61 -24.35 -3.62
N TYR A 184 -27.64 -24.41 -4.95
CA TYR A 184 -28.86 -24.34 -5.74
C TYR A 184 -29.37 -25.70 -6.23
N ASP A 185 -28.77 -26.80 -5.77
CA ASP A 185 -29.13 -28.22 -6.01
C ASP A 185 -29.73 -28.52 -7.40
N SER A 186 -29.09 -28.00 -8.44
CA SER A 186 -29.68 -27.93 -9.77
C SER A 186 -28.73 -28.43 -10.85
N ASN A 187 -29.30 -29.10 -11.86
CA ASN A 187 -28.63 -29.48 -13.10
C ASN A 187 -27.77 -28.33 -13.63
N GLU A 188 -26.69 -28.68 -14.34
CA GLU A 188 -25.52 -27.84 -14.61
C GLU A 188 -25.78 -26.41 -15.17
N GLN A 189 -26.99 -26.15 -15.69
CA GLN A 189 -27.46 -24.88 -16.26
C GLN A 189 -28.46 -24.09 -15.39
N SER A 190 -29.16 -24.68 -14.43
CA SER A 190 -30.22 -23.98 -13.67
C SER A 190 -29.68 -23.09 -12.56
N TRP A 191 -28.54 -23.42 -11.94
CA TRP A 191 -27.95 -22.62 -10.86
C TRP A 191 -27.66 -21.17 -11.28
N ARG A 192 -27.32 -20.94 -12.56
CA ARG A 192 -27.06 -19.58 -13.09
C ARG A 192 -28.31 -18.72 -13.15
N LYS A 193 -29.48 -19.34 -13.28
CA LYS A 193 -30.78 -18.65 -13.29
C LYS A 193 -31.30 -18.42 -11.86
N ALA A 194 -30.92 -19.30 -10.93
CA ALA A 194 -31.30 -19.20 -9.52
C ALA A 194 -30.38 -18.28 -8.68
N ALA A 195 -29.13 -18.08 -9.12
CA ALA A 195 -28.16 -17.25 -8.42
C ALA A 195 -28.51 -15.76 -8.44
N THR A 196 -28.29 -15.09 -7.30
CA THR A 196 -28.54 -13.66 -7.12
C THR A 196 -27.57 -12.83 -7.97
N PRO A 197 -27.94 -11.60 -8.41
CA PRO A 197 -27.01 -10.73 -9.15
C PRO A 197 -25.66 -10.51 -8.47
N ASN A 198 -25.63 -10.40 -7.14
CA ASN A 198 -24.42 -10.23 -6.34
C ASN A 198 -23.54 -11.50 -6.33
N GLU A 199 -24.15 -12.69 -6.29
CA GLU A 199 -23.43 -13.96 -6.37
C GLU A 199 -22.87 -14.24 -7.78
N MET A 200 -23.49 -13.65 -8.80
CA MET A 200 -22.99 -13.71 -10.17
C MET A 200 -21.85 -12.72 -10.45
N LEU A 201 -21.59 -11.78 -9.53
CA LEU A 201 -20.62 -10.71 -9.70
C LEU A 201 -19.18 -11.20 -9.91
N PRO A 202 -18.67 -12.23 -9.21
CA PRO A 202 -17.37 -12.82 -9.50
C PRO A 202 -17.18 -13.27 -10.94
N PHE A 203 -18.21 -13.84 -11.58
CA PHE A 203 -18.11 -14.26 -12.99
C PHE A 203 -18.15 -13.08 -13.96
N LYS A 204 -18.87 -12.00 -13.62
CA LYS A 204 -18.92 -10.77 -14.41
C LYS A 204 -17.63 -9.96 -14.31
N LEU A 205 -16.98 -9.96 -13.16
CA LEU A 205 -15.77 -9.18 -12.89
C LEU A 205 -14.46 -9.97 -13.17
N ALA A 206 -14.50 -11.29 -13.26
CA ALA A 206 -13.33 -12.12 -13.60
C ALA A 206 -12.61 -11.74 -14.93
N PRO A 207 -13.30 -11.28 -16.00
CA PRO A 207 -12.64 -10.74 -17.20
C PRO A 207 -11.80 -9.47 -16.98
N PHE A 208 -11.95 -8.81 -15.83
CA PHE A 208 -11.21 -7.59 -15.45
C PHE A 208 -10.13 -7.86 -14.39
N GLY A 209 -9.85 -9.12 -14.06
CA GLY A 209 -8.80 -9.49 -13.11
C GLY A 209 -9.20 -9.42 -11.63
N PHE A 210 -10.50 -9.32 -11.33
CA PHE A 210 -11.00 -9.39 -9.95
C PHE A 210 -10.93 -10.83 -9.43
N SER A 211 -10.46 -10.99 -8.19
CA SER A 211 -10.62 -12.24 -7.43
C SER A 211 -12.07 -12.43 -7.00
N VAL A 212 -12.43 -13.65 -6.60
CA VAL A 212 -13.78 -13.96 -6.11
C VAL A 212 -14.12 -13.09 -4.89
N GLU A 213 -13.22 -13.03 -3.92
CA GLU A 213 -13.37 -12.23 -2.71
C GLU A 213 -13.53 -10.74 -3.02
N ARG A 214 -12.64 -10.17 -3.86
CA ARG A 214 -12.73 -8.76 -4.24
C ARG A 214 -14.03 -8.45 -4.97
N ALA A 215 -14.49 -9.36 -5.83
CA ALA A 215 -15.75 -9.18 -6.54
C ALA A 215 -16.96 -9.23 -5.59
N LEU A 216 -16.98 -10.16 -4.62
CA LEU A 216 -18.04 -10.23 -3.61
C LEU A 216 -18.02 -9.07 -2.61
N GLY A 217 -16.86 -8.46 -2.39
CA GLY A 217 -16.71 -7.28 -1.54
C GLY A 217 -17.23 -5.99 -2.17
N VAL A 218 -17.36 -5.89 -3.50
CA VAL A 218 -17.77 -4.64 -4.18
C VAL A 218 -19.09 -4.07 -3.65
N PRO A 219 -20.18 -4.84 -3.52
CA PRO A 219 -21.43 -4.30 -2.99
C PRO A 219 -21.31 -3.81 -1.54
N LEU A 220 -20.52 -4.51 -0.72
CA LEU A 220 -20.26 -4.13 0.68
C LEU A 220 -19.45 -2.82 0.74
N ASP A 221 -18.45 -2.67 -0.13
CA ASP A 221 -17.65 -1.45 -0.27
C ASP A 221 -18.52 -0.27 -0.73
N GLU A 222 -19.50 -0.51 -1.61
CA GLU A 222 -20.44 0.51 -2.05
C GLU A 222 -21.39 0.93 -0.92
N GLU A 223 -21.90 -0.03 -0.15
CA GLU A 223 -22.78 0.23 1.00
C GLU A 223 -22.05 0.98 2.10
N THR A 224 -20.82 0.58 2.45
CA THR A 224 -19.99 1.30 3.43
C THR A 224 -19.67 2.72 2.97
N LYS A 225 -19.33 2.93 1.70
CA LYS A 225 -19.17 4.28 1.12
C LYS A 225 -20.46 5.08 1.19
N HIS A 226 -21.61 4.45 0.96
CA HIS A 226 -22.91 5.12 1.05
C HIS A 226 -23.21 5.54 2.49
N ILE A 227 -23.00 4.65 3.47
CA ILE A 227 -23.13 4.95 4.90
C ILE A 227 -22.20 6.09 5.30
N GLN A 228 -20.93 6.04 4.89
CA GLN A 228 -19.97 7.12 5.16
C GLN A 228 -20.43 8.45 4.56
N ARG A 229 -20.90 8.46 3.31
CA ARG A 229 -21.44 9.68 2.67
C ARG A 229 -22.67 10.20 3.42
N ALA A 230 -23.57 9.32 3.85
CA ALA A 230 -24.75 9.70 4.62
C ALA A 230 -24.37 10.26 6.00
N ALA A 231 -23.40 9.65 6.69
CA ALA A 231 -22.86 10.13 7.96
C ALA A 231 -22.21 11.52 7.80
N HIS A 232 -21.37 11.71 6.77
CA HIS A 232 -20.79 13.01 6.46
C HIS A 232 -21.85 14.07 6.17
N ALA A 233 -22.88 13.73 5.38
CA ALA A 233 -24.00 14.63 5.11
C ALA A 233 -24.80 14.97 6.38
N ALA A 234 -24.97 14.02 7.31
CA ALA A 234 -25.63 14.26 8.58
C ALA A 234 -24.84 15.21 9.48
N VAL A 235 -23.51 15.04 9.57
CA VAL A 235 -22.62 15.94 10.31
C VAL A 235 -22.69 17.36 9.74
N GLN A 236 -22.61 17.52 8.42
CA GLN A 236 -22.73 18.84 7.77
C GLN A 236 -24.08 19.51 8.05
N ARG A 237 -25.18 18.75 8.11
CA ARG A 237 -26.49 19.29 8.47
C ARG A 237 -26.54 19.75 9.92
N ALA A 238 -25.99 18.96 10.85
CA ALA A 238 -25.91 19.33 12.25
C ALA A 238 -25.04 20.59 12.45
N GLU A 239 -23.91 20.69 11.76
CA GLU A 239 -23.07 21.89 11.79
C GLU A 239 -23.82 23.10 11.24
N ALA A 240 -24.53 22.96 10.12
CA ALA A 240 -25.33 24.04 9.55
C ALA A 240 -26.45 24.48 10.49
N GLU A 241 -27.08 23.56 11.21
CA GLU A 241 -28.10 23.85 12.23
C GLU A 241 -27.50 24.59 13.43
N ILE A 242 -26.34 24.15 13.94
CA ILE A 242 -25.61 24.85 15.00
C ILE A 242 -25.25 26.27 14.57
N GLN A 243 -24.80 26.48 13.33
CA GLN A 243 -24.51 27.82 12.81
C GLN A 243 -25.77 28.69 12.71
N ARG A 244 -26.91 28.12 12.31
CA ARG A 244 -28.20 28.84 12.30
C ARG A 244 -28.61 29.25 13.70
N VAL A 245 -28.61 28.33 14.66
CA VAL A 245 -28.94 28.63 16.07
C VAL A 245 -28.01 29.70 16.61
N LYS A 246 -26.71 29.61 16.34
CA LYS A 246 -25.73 30.64 16.74
C LYS A 246 -26.05 32.01 16.14
N THR A 247 -26.43 32.05 14.87
CA THR A 247 -26.82 33.29 14.18
C THR A 247 -28.11 33.87 14.78
N ASP A 248 -29.09 33.02 15.09
CA ASP A 248 -30.35 33.43 15.72
C ASP A 248 -30.13 33.99 17.13
N VAL A 249 -29.24 33.37 17.92
CA VAL A 249 -28.83 33.88 19.23
C VAL A 249 -28.16 35.25 19.10
N GLN A 250 -27.23 35.42 18.14
CA GLN A 250 -26.58 36.71 17.89
C GLN A 250 -27.58 37.80 17.47
N LEU A 251 -28.55 37.46 16.63
CA LEU A 251 -29.65 38.37 16.25
C LEU A 251 -30.53 38.71 17.46
N GLY A 252 -30.80 37.74 18.34
CA GLY A 252 -31.51 37.95 19.59
C GLY A 252 -30.77 38.91 20.52
N GLU A 253 -29.47 38.69 20.74
CA GLU A 253 -28.60 39.57 21.52
C GLU A 253 -28.57 40.99 20.95
N ALA A 254 -28.41 41.13 19.63
CA ALA A 254 -28.42 42.43 18.96
C ALA A 254 -29.77 43.17 19.14
N ARG A 255 -30.90 42.46 19.10
CA ARG A 255 -32.23 43.04 19.36
C ARG A 255 -32.38 43.50 20.81
N ILE A 256 -31.95 42.68 21.77
CA ILE A 256 -31.99 43.04 23.19
C ILE A 256 -31.13 44.29 23.42
N GLN A 257 -29.94 44.35 22.83
CA GLN A 257 -29.06 45.50 22.94
C GLN A 257 -29.69 46.77 22.34
N ALA A 258 -30.31 46.67 21.17
CA ALA A 258 -31.02 47.78 20.55
C ALA A 258 -32.19 48.29 21.42
N GLU A 259 -32.94 47.40 22.06
CA GLU A 259 -34.03 47.78 22.98
C GLU A 259 -33.47 48.47 24.23
N VAL A 260 -32.38 47.97 24.81
CA VAL A 260 -31.67 48.61 25.93
C VAL A 260 -31.19 50.01 25.56
N ASP A 261 -30.62 50.18 24.37
CA ASP A 261 -30.13 51.48 23.91
C ASP A 261 -31.28 52.46 23.66
N LYS A 262 -32.43 51.99 23.17
CA LYS A 262 -33.66 52.77 23.05
C LYS A 262 -34.17 53.22 24.41
N ILE A 263 -34.28 52.33 25.39
CA ILE A 263 -34.69 52.67 26.76
C ILE A 263 -33.73 53.70 27.37
N ARG A 264 -32.41 53.53 27.15
CA ARG A 264 -31.39 54.48 27.62
C ARG A 264 -31.50 55.84 26.92
N ALA A 265 -31.86 55.88 25.64
CA ALA A 265 -32.10 57.12 24.91
C ALA A 265 -33.37 57.83 25.42
N GLU A 266 -34.46 57.09 25.66
CA GLU A 266 -35.69 57.64 26.26
C GLU A 266 -35.44 58.19 27.67
N GLY A 267 -34.65 57.48 28.48
CA GLY A 267 -34.22 57.96 29.80
C GLY A 267 -33.44 59.28 29.72
N ARG A 268 -32.47 59.38 28.78
CA ARG A 268 -31.71 60.62 28.54
C ARG A 268 -32.61 61.77 28.07
N LEU A 269 -33.59 61.48 27.21
CA LEU A 269 -34.52 62.50 26.71
C LEU A 269 -35.43 63.03 27.82
N LYS A 270 -35.87 62.17 28.75
CA LYS A 270 -36.64 62.59 29.93
C LYS A 270 -35.82 63.48 30.87
N ILE A 271 -34.56 63.14 31.11
CA ILE A 271 -33.65 63.97 31.93
C ILE A 271 -33.44 65.33 31.27
N ALA A 272 -33.12 65.36 29.97
CA ALA A 272 -32.92 66.60 29.23
C ALA A 272 -34.18 67.49 29.20
N LYS A 273 -35.38 66.89 29.08
CA LYS A 273 -36.65 67.64 29.19
C LYS A 273 -36.86 68.22 30.59
N ALA A 274 -36.58 67.44 31.64
CA ALA A 274 -36.72 67.92 33.02
C ALA A 274 -35.72 69.05 33.34
N GLU A 275 -34.51 69.00 32.78
CA GLU A 275 -33.53 70.10 32.88
C GLU A 275 -33.99 71.35 32.12
N ALA A 276 -34.47 71.20 30.89
CA ALA A 276 -35.00 72.31 30.10
C ALA A 276 -36.24 72.96 30.73
N GLU A 277 -37.15 72.17 31.32
CA GLU A 277 -38.32 72.69 32.05
C GLU A 277 -37.90 73.47 33.31
N ARG A 278 -36.87 73.00 34.03
CA ARG A 278 -36.30 73.72 35.18
C ARG A 278 -35.64 75.03 34.77
N GLU A 279 -34.90 75.04 33.67
CA GLU A 279 -34.30 76.26 33.12
C GLU A 279 -35.37 77.27 32.69
N ALA A 280 -36.41 76.83 31.98
CA ALA A 280 -37.53 77.67 31.56
C ALA A 280 -38.30 78.24 32.77
N GLN A 281 -38.54 77.44 33.82
CA GLN A 281 -39.19 77.92 35.04
C GLN A 281 -38.31 78.91 35.81
N ALA A 282 -36.99 78.71 35.85
CA ALA A 282 -36.07 79.67 36.45
C ALA A 282 -36.04 81.00 35.68
N GLU A 283 -36.17 80.97 34.36
CA GLU A 283 -36.22 82.17 33.51
C GLU A 283 -37.54 82.94 33.67
N ILE A 284 -38.67 82.24 33.77
CA ILE A 284 -39.98 82.85 34.08
C ILE A 284 -39.97 83.52 35.47
N GLN A 285 -39.43 82.85 36.49
CA GLN A 285 -39.33 83.41 37.84
C GLN A 285 -38.43 84.66 37.89
N ARG A 286 -37.35 84.71 37.09
CA ARG A 286 -36.51 85.91 36.95
C ARG A 286 -37.25 87.06 36.27
N ALA A 287 -38.01 86.76 35.21
CA ALA A 287 -38.81 87.76 34.51
C ALA A 287 -39.95 88.34 35.39
N GLU A 288 -40.59 87.52 36.21
CA GLU A 288 -41.61 87.95 37.18
C GLU A 288 -41.01 88.82 38.29
N ALA A 289 -39.84 88.46 38.83
CA ALA A 289 -39.13 89.27 39.83
C ALA A 289 -38.72 90.64 39.28
N ASP A 290 -38.27 90.72 38.02
CA ASP A 290 -37.94 91.98 37.35
C ASP A 290 -39.16 92.86 37.09
N ALA A 291 -40.31 92.24 36.77
CA ALA A 291 -41.58 92.97 36.62
C ALA A 291 -42.06 93.56 37.96
N GLN A 292 -41.98 92.80 39.04
CA GLN A 292 -42.33 93.25 40.40
C GLN A 292 -41.41 94.40 40.86
N LEU A 293 -40.11 94.35 40.55
CA LEU A 293 -39.18 95.42 40.87
C LEU A 293 -39.50 96.72 40.11
N ARG A 294 -39.98 96.63 38.86
CA ARG A 294 -40.42 97.80 38.08
C ARG A 294 -41.72 98.39 38.63
N GLU A 295 -42.67 97.56 39.02
CA GLU A 295 -43.93 97.99 39.67
C GLU A 295 -43.64 98.72 40.99
N ALA A 296 -42.78 98.16 41.84
CA ALA A 296 -42.37 98.75 43.11
C ALA A 296 -41.64 100.10 42.93
N LYS A 297 -40.75 100.21 41.92
CA LYS A 297 -40.09 101.48 41.58
C LYS A 297 -41.07 102.53 41.10
N ARG A 298 -42.11 102.14 40.36
CA ARG A 298 -43.15 103.04 39.87
C ARG A 298 -44.04 103.56 41.01
N GLN A 299 -44.38 102.70 41.96
CA GLN A 299 -45.13 103.09 43.17
C GLN A 299 -44.29 103.98 44.10
N HIS A 300 -42.99 103.72 44.25
CA HIS A 300 -42.08 104.58 45.00
C HIS A 300 -41.91 105.96 44.35
N ALA A 301 -41.88 106.04 43.01
CA ALA A 301 -41.82 107.31 42.29
C ALA A 301 -43.10 108.16 42.48
N LEU A 302 -44.27 107.52 42.52
CA LEU A 302 -45.56 108.18 42.79
C LEU A 302 -45.66 108.68 44.24
N LYS A 303 -45.19 107.89 45.22
CA LYS A 303 -45.12 108.34 46.62
C LYS A 303 -44.15 109.50 46.82
N LEU A 304 -43.01 109.50 46.13
CA LEU A 304 -42.05 110.62 46.20
C LEU A 304 -42.61 111.93 45.61
N THR A 305 -43.56 111.86 44.68
CA THR A 305 -44.27 113.03 44.15
C THR A 305 -45.40 113.51 45.07
N GLU A 306 -46.04 112.61 45.81
CA GLU A 306 -47.04 112.96 46.84
C GLU A 306 -46.39 113.51 48.11
N ASP A 307 -45.27 112.92 48.56
CA ASP A 307 -44.51 113.36 49.73
C ASP A 307 -43.80 114.70 49.51
N LYS A 308 -43.42 115.05 48.28
CA LYS A 308 -42.89 116.39 47.93
C LYS A 308 -43.97 117.47 47.88
N ALA A 309 -45.22 117.11 47.61
CA ALA A 309 -46.37 118.03 47.68
C ALA A 309 -46.90 118.20 49.12
N ALA A 310 -46.64 117.22 50.00
CA ALA A 310 -46.99 117.27 51.43
C ALA A 310 -45.88 117.92 52.30
N ALA A 311 -44.61 117.86 51.87
CA ALA A 311 -43.47 118.45 52.57
C ALA A 311 -43.41 120.00 52.52
N GLU A 312 -43.98 120.66 51.50
CA GLU A 312 -44.07 122.13 51.46
C GLU A 312 -45.16 122.72 52.39
N ALA A 313 -46.01 121.88 52.99
CA ALA A 313 -47.12 122.29 53.87
C ALA A 313 -46.92 121.92 55.36
N GLN A 314 -45.82 121.23 55.72
CA GLN A 314 -45.57 120.75 57.09
C GLN A 314 -44.18 121.13 57.65
N ASP A 315 -43.46 122.06 57.00
CA ASP A 315 -42.18 122.62 57.50
C ASP A 315 -42.36 123.83 58.45
N LEU A 316 -43.58 124.09 58.94
CA LEU A 316 -43.85 125.20 59.88
C LEU A 316 -44.53 124.80 61.19
N ALA A 317 -44.74 123.50 61.43
CA ALA A 317 -45.32 123.01 62.66
C ALA A 317 -44.71 121.66 63.04
N ASP A 318 -44.16 121.60 64.26
CA ASP A 318 -43.95 120.36 65.02
C ASP A 318 -42.57 119.69 64.91
N GLU A 319 -41.53 120.54 64.87
CA GLU A 319 -40.15 120.23 65.35
C GLU A 319 -40.07 120.03 66.88
N THR A 320 -41.21 119.79 67.53
CA THR A 320 -41.32 119.49 68.95
C THR A 320 -42.16 118.22 69.11
N GLU A 321 -41.67 117.30 69.95
CA GLU A 321 -42.53 116.33 70.63
C GLU A 321 -42.85 115.01 69.88
N LYS A 322 -41.86 114.12 69.76
CA LYS A 322 -42.00 112.66 70.02
C LYS A 322 -40.72 111.84 69.82
N ARG A 323 -39.54 112.47 69.96
CA ARG A 323 -38.38 111.79 70.56
C ARG A 323 -38.66 111.56 72.04
N ARG A 324 -39.50 110.58 72.34
CA ARG A 324 -39.45 109.71 73.52
C ARG A 324 -40.72 108.88 73.56
N THR A 325 -40.49 107.58 73.43
CA THR A 325 -41.13 106.54 74.22
C THR A 325 -42.61 106.24 73.96
N LEU A 326 -42.89 105.15 73.24
CA LEU A 326 -43.49 103.92 73.82
C LEU A 326 -43.95 102.94 72.73
N SER A 327 -43.00 102.16 72.20
CA SER A 327 -43.25 100.77 71.73
C SER A 327 -41.94 100.03 71.55
N ARG A 328 -41.01 100.24 72.49
CA ARG A 328 -40.15 99.16 72.95
C ARG A 328 -41.10 98.00 73.27
N ILE A 329 -40.77 96.80 72.84
CA ILE A 329 -41.41 95.54 73.25
C ILE A 329 -42.69 95.22 72.46
N GLU A 330 -42.54 94.60 71.28
CA GLU A 330 -43.45 93.50 70.93
C GLU A 330 -43.01 92.56 69.80
N ARG A 331 -41.86 92.74 69.13
CA ARG A 331 -41.45 91.81 68.06
C ARG A 331 -39.95 91.50 68.00
N GLU A 332 -39.34 91.35 69.17
CA GLU A 332 -38.39 90.24 69.29
C GLU A 332 -39.21 88.95 69.31
N LYS A 333 -38.78 87.93 68.55
CA LYS A 333 -38.77 86.49 68.92
C LYS A 333 -39.26 85.42 67.92
N VAL A 334 -39.60 85.70 66.67
CA VAL A 334 -40.04 84.58 65.76
C VAL A 334 -39.17 84.35 64.53
N GLN A 335 -38.20 85.21 64.22
CA GLN A 335 -37.42 85.11 62.97
C GLN A 335 -36.01 84.53 63.08
N ALA A 336 -35.68 83.77 64.12
CA ALA A 336 -34.33 83.19 64.26
C ALA A 336 -34.27 81.70 64.64
N SER A 337 -35.38 80.96 64.63
CA SER A 337 -35.38 79.53 65.01
C SER A 337 -36.04 78.57 64.02
N TRP A 338 -36.38 79.01 62.80
CA TRP A 338 -36.98 78.13 61.77
C TRP A 338 -36.02 77.73 60.64
N GLY A 339 -34.82 78.33 60.57
CA GLY A 339 -33.89 78.15 59.45
C GLY A 339 -32.89 76.99 59.59
N LEU A 340 -32.62 76.49 60.80
CA LEU A 340 -31.59 75.47 61.02
C LEU A 340 -32.14 74.02 60.98
N GLU A 341 -33.39 73.79 61.36
CA GLU A 341 -33.97 72.45 61.50
C GLU A 341 -34.45 71.87 60.16
N GLN A 342 -34.89 72.73 59.24
CA GLN A 342 -35.30 72.34 57.88
C GLN A 342 -34.12 72.01 56.95
N GLN A 343 -32.95 72.62 57.19
CA GLN A 343 -31.72 72.32 56.43
C GLN A 343 -31.09 71.00 56.86
N GLN A 344 -31.10 70.65 58.15
CA GLN A 344 -30.52 69.40 58.64
C GLN A 344 -31.28 68.16 58.15
N MET A 345 -32.62 68.20 58.16
CA MET A 345 -33.47 67.08 57.72
C MET A 345 -33.34 66.77 56.22
N THR A 346 -33.06 67.78 55.37
CA THR A 346 -32.90 67.59 53.92
C THR A 346 -31.50 67.06 53.56
N THR A 347 -30.46 67.46 54.31
CA THR A 347 -29.12 66.87 54.17
C THR A 347 -29.05 65.44 54.68
N GLU A 348 -29.71 65.10 55.79
CA GLU A 348 -29.70 63.74 56.33
C GLU A 348 -30.51 62.76 55.45
N ALA A 349 -31.65 63.19 54.90
CA ALA A 349 -32.44 62.37 53.98
C ALA A 349 -31.70 62.08 52.67
N THR A 350 -30.99 63.06 52.11
CA THR A 350 -30.23 62.90 50.86
C THR A 350 -28.95 62.09 51.04
N GLU A 351 -28.28 62.18 52.19
CA GLU A 351 -27.15 61.30 52.52
C GLU A 351 -27.57 59.86 52.76
N HIS A 352 -28.74 59.64 53.39
CA HIS A 352 -29.26 58.30 53.64
C HIS A 352 -29.67 57.58 52.33
N GLU A 353 -30.26 58.30 51.37
CA GLU A 353 -30.57 57.74 50.04
C GLU A 353 -29.30 57.39 49.25
N ARG A 354 -28.27 58.23 49.28
CA ARG A 354 -26.98 57.95 48.62
C ARG A 354 -26.29 56.73 49.22
N ARG A 355 -26.36 56.53 50.54
CA ARG A 355 -25.81 55.33 51.20
C ARG A 355 -26.56 54.07 50.79
N ILE A 356 -27.89 54.11 50.72
CA ILE A 356 -28.70 52.96 50.26
C ILE A 356 -28.39 52.63 48.79
N GLN A 357 -28.24 53.63 47.92
CA GLN A 357 -27.89 53.42 46.50
C GLN A 357 -26.45 52.94 46.31
N ALA A 358 -25.49 53.45 47.09
CA ALA A 358 -24.11 52.98 47.07
C ALA A 358 -23.99 51.53 47.57
N ASP A 359 -24.71 51.17 48.65
CA ASP A 359 -24.74 49.82 49.18
C ASP A 359 -25.45 48.84 48.23
N SER A 360 -26.52 49.25 47.55
CA SER A 360 -27.21 48.39 46.57
C SER A 360 -26.37 48.18 45.32
N ALA A 361 -25.68 49.22 44.82
CA ALA A 361 -24.73 49.10 43.71
C ALA A 361 -23.51 48.23 44.08
N ALA A 362 -22.99 48.36 45.31
CA ALA A 362 -21.90 47.53 45.80
C ALA A 362 -22.32 46.05 45.94
N ARG A 363 -23.56 45.78 46.38
CA ARG A 363 -24.11 44.41 46.43
C ARG A 363 -24.31 43.83 45.03
N ALA A 364 -24.90 44.58 44.11
CA ALA A 364 -25.08 44.13 42.72
C ALA A 364 -23.74 43.80 42.03
N HIS A 365 -22.71 44.63 42.24
CA HIS A 365 -21.38 44.39 41.70
C HIS A 365 -20.70 43.17 42.33
N ARG A 366 -20.89 42.93 43.64
CA ARG A 366 -20.39 41.71 44.30
C ARG A 366 -21.11 40.46 43.79
N ASP A 367 -22.41 40.53 43.58
CA ASP A 367 -23.20 39.42 43.04
C ASP A 367 -22.82 39.10 41.59
N GLU A 368 -22.50 40.11 40.78
CA GLU A 368 -22.03 39.91 39.41
C GLU A 368 -20.62 39.29 39.36
N ILE A 369 -19.70 39.74 40.25
CA ILE A 369 -18.40 39.10 40.42
C ILE A 369 -18.56 37.65 40.88
N ALA A 370 -19.43 37.39 41.87
CA ALA A 370 -19.69 36.04 42.37
C ALA A 370 -20.27 35.11 41.29
N ARG A 371 -21.17 35.62 40.43
CA ARG A 371 -21.69 34.87 39.27
C ARG A 371 -20.61 34.58 38.23
N LYS A 372 -19.78 35.57 37.89
CA LYS A 372 -18.66 35.38 36.94
C LYS A 372 -17.62 34.39 37.48
N ALA A 373 -17.32 34.47 38.78
CA ALA A 373 -16.44 33.51 39.46
C ALA A 373 -17.03 32.09 39.46
N GLY A 374 -18.33 31.93 39.75
CA GLY A 374 -19.00 30.62 39.71
C GLY A 374 -19.05 29.99 38.31
N LEU A 375 -19.26 30.80 37.27
CA LEU A 375 -19.21 30.34 35.87
C LEU A 375 -17.80 29.91 35.45
N ALA A 376 -16.78 30.68 35.84
CA ALA A 376 -15.38 30.33 35.59
C ALA A 376 -14.99 29.03 36.30
N GLU A 377 -15.43 28.83 37.54
CA GLU A 377 -15.17 27.62 38.31
C GLU A 377 -15.86 26.38 37.70
N GLN A 378 -17.11 26.52 37.22
CA GLN A 378 -17.80 25.46 36.47
C GLN A 378 -17.09 25.11 35.16
N GLN A 379 -16.65 26.12 34.40
CA GLN A 379 -15.89 25.89 33.16
C GLN A 379 -14.57 25.17 33.42
N GLN A 380 -13.87 25.53 34.50
CA GLN A 380 -12.62 24.88 34.88
C GLN A 380 -12.83 23.44 35.33
N ARG A 381 -13.91 23.14 36.07
CA ARG A 381 -14.28 21.75 36.42
C ARG A 381 -14.64 20.91 35.20
N LEU A 382 -15.38 21.46 34.23
CA LEU A 382 -15.67 20.78 32.97
C LEU A 382 -14.41 20.51 32.15
N ALA A 383 -13.50 21.49 32.07
CA ALA A 383 -12.23 21.33 31.38
C ALA A 383 -11.34 20.24 32.01
N LEU A 384 -11.28 20.19 33.35
CA LEU A 384 -10.56 19.14 34.08
C LEU A 384 -11.20 17.76 33.89
N ALA A 385 -12.53 17.66 33.89
CA ALA A 385 -13.25 16.41 33.66
C ALA A 385 -13.02 15.88 32.23
N LEU A 386 -13.05 16.77 31.22
CA LEU A 386 -12.77 16.41 29.82
C LEU A 386 -11.29 16.01 29.63
N ALA A 387 -10.36 16.70 30.28
CA ALA A 387 -8.94 16.33 30.26
C ALA A 387 -8.71 14.96 30.91
N GLY A 388 -9.41 14.66 32.01
CA GLY A 388 -9.38 13.35 32.67
C GLY A 388 -9.95 12.23 31.78
N GLN A 389 -11.10 12.45 31.13
CA GLN A 389 -11.66 11.48 30.18
C GLN A 389 -10.75 11.24 28.98
N LYS A 390 -10.15 12.30 28.42
CA LYS A 390 -9.20 12.17 27.30
C LYS A 390 -7.99 11.33 27.71
N LYS A 391 -7.42 11.59 28.88
CA LYS A 391 -6.28 10.83 29.40
C LYS A 391 -6.63 9.35 29.64
N ALA A 392 -7.81 9.07 30.20
CA ALA A 392 -8.28 7.69 30.38
C ALA A 392 -8.49 6.94 29.05
N LEU A 393 -8.99 7.63 28.01
CA LEU A 393 -9.10 7.06 26.66
C LEU A 393 -7.74 6.81 26.01
N GLU A 394 -6.77 7.71 26.21
CA GLU A 394 -5.40 7.53 25.72
C GLU A 394 -4.71 6.34 26.41
N GLU A 395 -4.85 6.20 27.74
CA GLU A 395 -4.32 5.08 28.50
C GLU A 395 -4.99 3.74 28.11
N ALA A 396 -6.31 3.73 27.87
CA ALA A 396 -7.01 2.55 27.37
C ALA A 396 -6.55 2.15 25.95
N ALA A 397 -6.38 3.13 25.05
CA ALA A 397 -5.88 2.87 23.70
C ALA A 397 -4.42 2.38 23.69
N GLU A 398 -3.58 2.87 24.61
CA GLU A 398 -2.22 2.35 24.78
C GLU A 398 -2.20 0.92 25.32
N HIS A 399 -3.12 0.57 26.23
CA HIS A 399 -3.25 -0.78 26.74
C HIS A 399 -3.65 -1.77 25.63
N GLU A 400 -4.70 -1.44 24.87
CA GLU A 400 -5.15 -2.27 23.73
C GLU A 400 -4.06 -2.43 22.67
N ARG A 401 -3.27 -1.37 22.41
CA ARG A 401 -2.11 -1.47 21.49
C ARG A 401 -1.05 -2.44 22.01
N LYS A 402 -0.70 -2.37 23.30
CA LYS A 402 0.30 -3.27 23.88
C LYS A 402 -0.19 -4.72 23.88
N GLU A 403 -1.46 -4.97 24.13
CA GLU A 403 -2.06 -6.31 24.03
C GLU A 403 -2.05 -6.83 22.60
N ALA A 404 -2.40 -5.99 21.62
CA ALA A 404 -2.35 -6.35 20.21
C ALA A 404 -0.92 -6.62 19.73
N GLU A 405 0.06 -5.81 20.16
CA GLU A 405 1.48 -6.03 19.87
C GLU A 405 1.99 -7.33 20.48
N HIS A 406 1.62 -7.62 21.74
CA HIS A 406 2.01 -8.86 22.39
C HIS A 406 1.39 -10.09 21.73
N HIS A 407 0.11 -10.01 21.34
CA HIS A 407 -0.55 -11.06 20.58
C HIS A 407 0.11 -11.26 19.21
N ALA A 408 0.47 -10.19 18.50
CA ALA A 408 1.16 -10.28 17.22
C ALA A 408 2.55 -10.91 17.36
N GLU A 409 3.28 -10.60 18.43
CA GLU A 409 4.59 -11.20 18.71
C GLU A 409 4.48 -12.69 19.01
N MET A 410 3.47 -13.12 19.78
CA MET A 410 3.21 -14.54 20.05
C MET A 410 2.89 -15.31 18.77
N VAL A 411 2.00 -14.78 17.92
CA VAL A 411 1.65 -15.40 16.64
C VAL A 411 2.86 -15.50 15.71
N ASN A 412 3.72 -14.48 15.68
CA ASN A 412 4.93 -14.51 14.87
C ASN A 412 5.93 -15.58 15.36
N LYS A 413 6.11 -15.72 16.68
CA LYS A 413 6.95 -16.78 17.26
C LYS A 413 6.41 -18.19 16.93
N ASP A 414 5.10 -18.38 16.99
CA ASP A 414 4.47 -19.65 16.64
C ASP A 414 4.64 -19.98 15.15
N LEU A 415 4.51 -18.98 14.28
CA LEU A 415 4.75 -19.12 12.84
C LEU A 415 6.23 -19.41 12.53
N GLU A 416 7.17 -18.80 13.24
CA GLU A 416 8.61 -19.10 13.11
C GLU A 416 8.91 -20.55 13.54
N ALA A 417 8.37 -21.00 14.68
CA ALA A 417 8.54 -22.37 15.13
C ALA A 417 7.94 -23.41 14.14
N GLN A 418 6.78 -23.10 13.53
CA GLN A 418 6.20 -23.92 12.48
C GLN A 418 7.10 -23.99 11.24
N ARG A 419 7.70 -22.87 10.83
CA ARG A 419 8.61 -22.84 9.68
C ARG A 419 9.89 -23.62 9.93
N ASP A 420 10.46 -23.50 11.13
CA ASP A 420 11.65 -24.25 11.52
C ASP A 420 11.39 -25.76 11.52
N THR A 421 10.23 -26.19 12.05
CA THR A 421 9.84 -27.60 12.01
C THR A 421 9.59 -28.12 10.60
N GLU A 422 8.95 -27.33 9.72
CA GLU A 422 8.79 -27.66 8.31
C GLU A 422 10.14 -27.77 7.59
N GLU A 423 11.08 -26.85 7.85
CA GLU A 423 12.41 -26.86 7.24
C GLU A 423 13.23 -28.08 7.67
N ILE A 424 13.18 -28.47 8.95
CA ILE A 424 13.81 -29.69 9.47
C ILE A 424 13.20 -30.93 8.80
N ALA A 425 11.87 -31.00 8.67
CA ALA A 425 11.20 -32.12 8.02
C ALA A 425 11.58 -32.23 6.53
N LEU A 426 11.68 -31.09 5.83
CA LEU A 426 12.06 -31.02 4.43
C LEU A 426 13.54 -31.38 4.21
N SER A 427 14.41 -30.97 5.12
CA SER A 427 15.82 -31.38 5.15
C SER A 427 15.96 -32.89 5.32
N LYS A 428 15.22 -33.48 6.28
CA LYS A 428 15.23 -34.93 6.51
C LYS A 428 14.73 -35.71 5.29
N ALA A 429 13.64 -35.29 4.67
CA ALA A 429 13.13 -35.90 3.44
C ALA A 429 14.13 -35.82 2.27
N ARG A 430 14.89 -34.72 2.14
CA ARG A 430 15.96 -34.60 1.14
C ARG A 430 17.12 -35.56 1.41
N THR A 431 17.49 -35.75 2.67
CA THR A 431 18.55 -36.71 3.02
C THR A 431 18.13 -38.15 2.76
N GLU A 432 16.88 -38.50 3.05
CA GLU A 432 16.32 -39.84 2.78
C GLU A 432 16.24 -40.11 1.28
N ALA A 433 15.74 -39.16 0.49
CA ALA A 433 15.71 -39.27 -0.98
C ALA A 433 17.12 -39.38 -1.59
N ALA A 434 18.11 -38.68 -1.05
CA ALA A 434 19.50 -38.77 -1.52
C ALA A 434 20.14 -40.14 -1.21
N ILE A 435 19.75 -40.77 -0.09
CA ILE A 435 20.20 -42.13 0.26
C ILE A 435 19.58 -43.15 -0.68
N GLU A 436 18.28 -43.02 -0.98
CA GLU A 436 17.57 -43.90 -1.91
C GLU A 436 18.15 -43.80 -3.32
N GLU A 437 18.36 -42.58 -3.83
CA GLU A 437 18.97 -42.37 -5.14
C GLU A 437 20.42 -42.90 -5.20
N ALA A 438 21.17 -42.80 -4.11
CA ALA A 438 22.52 -43.38 -4.03
C ALA A 438 22.49 -44.92 -4.00
N ALA A 439 21.47 -45.54 -3.41
CA ALA A 439 21.27 -46.98 -3.42
C ALA A 439 20.94 -47.48 -4.84
N GLU A 440 19.99 -46.84 -5.52
CA GLU A 440 19.65 -47.17 -6.91
C GLU A 440 20.85 -47.03 -7.85
N ARG A 441 21.67 -45.97 -7.67
CA ARG A 441 22.89 -45.78 -8.48
C ARG A 441 23.92 -46.89 -8.25
N ARG A 442 24.04 -47.41 -7.02
CA ARG A 442 24.93 -48.54 -6.71
C ARG A 442 24.42 -49.84 -7.33
N GLU A 443 23.12 -50.08 -7.31
CA GLU A 443 22.50 -51.24 -7.94
C GLU A 443 22.73 -51.24 -9.45
N ARG A 444 22.45 -50.13 -10.14
CA ARG A 444 22.73 -49.99 -11.57
C ARG A 444 24.22 -50.14 -11.90
N ALA A 445 25.10 -49.61 -11.05
CA ALA A 445 26.54 -49.78 -11.24
C ALA A 445 26.96 -51.25 -11.11
N ALA A 446 26.40 -52.00 -10.15
CA ALA A 446 26.65 -53.42 -9.99
C ALA A 446 26.12 -54.23 -11.18
N GLU A 447 24.94 -53.90 -11.72
CA GLU A 447 24.42 -54.53 -12.95
C GLU A 447 25.33 -54.29 -14.15
N HIS A 448 25.84 -53.06 -14.30
CA HIS A 448 26.76 -52.72 -15.38
C HIS A 448 28.10 -53.45 -15.23
N GLU A 449 28.61 -53.60 -14.01
CA GLU A 449 29.83 -54.35 -13.73
C GLU A 449 29.64 -55.84 -14.03
N ALA A 450 28.52 -56.44 -13.61
CA ALA A 450 28.17 -57.82 -13.93
C ALA A 450 28.11 -58.06 -15.46
N ARG A 451 27.40 -57.19 -16.20
CA ARG A 451 27.33 -57.26 -17.67
C ARG A 451 28.69 -57.07 -18.34
N ALA A 452 29.55 -56.22 -17.78
CA ALA A 452 30.90 -56.02 -18.29
C ALA A 452 31.78 -57.26 -18.06
N VAL A 453 31.64 -57.93 -16.91
CA VAL A 453 32.31 -59.20 -16.61
C VAL A 453 31.84 -60.31 -17.57
N GLU A 454 30.53 -60.42 -17.80
CA GLU A 454 29.97 -61.37 -18.77
C GLU A 454 30.47 -61.09 -20.20
N ALA A 455 30.44 -59.84 -20.64
CA ALA A 455 30.93 -59.45 -21.96
C ALA A 455 32.44 -59.72 -22.11
N ALA A 456 33.24 -59.49 -21.06
CA ALA A 456 34.65 -59.80 -21.04
C ALA A 456 34.94 -61.31 -21.06
N ALA A 457 34.09 -62.12 -20.41
CA ALA A 457 34.17 -63.57 -20.46
C ALA A 457 33.87 -64.08 -21.88
N LEU A 458 32.80 -63.59 -22.52
CA LEU A 458 32.45 -63.92 -23.90
C LEU A 458 33.55 -63.53 -24.89
N ALA A 459 34.21 -62.38 -24.69
CA ALA A 459 35.31 -61.91 -25.53
C ALA A 459 36.59 -62.77 -25.41
N ARG A 460 36.74 -63.55 -24.33
CA ARG A 460 37.89 -64.45 -24.11
C ARG A 460 37.62 -65.90 -24.55
N MET A 461 36.40 -66.22 -24.96
CA MET A 461 36.05 -67.59 -25.36
C MET A 461 36.70 -67.99 -26.67
N THR A 462 37.27 -69.19 -26.69
CA THR A 462 37.84 -69.77 -27.92
C THR A 462 36.73 -70.36 -28.78
N GLN A 463 37.01 -70.61 -30.06
CA GLN A 463 36.04 -71.22 -30.99
C GLN A 463 35.50 -72.57 -30.47
N VAL A 464 36.34 -73.34 -29.75
CA VAL A 464 35.94 -74.62 -29.15
C VAL A 464 34.92 -74.40 -28.03
N ASP A 465 35.05 -73.34 -27.24
CA ASP A 465 34.11 -73.02 -26.16
C ASP A 465 32.76 -72.59 -26.71
N TRP A 466 32.75 -71.76 -27.76
CA TRP A 466 31.53 -71.40 -28.48
C TRP A 466 30.76 -72.62 -29.01
N ASP A 467 31.49 -73.56 -29.56
CA ASP A 467 30.93 -74.79 -30.09
C ASP A 467 30.36 -75.68 -28.96
N VAL A 468 31.01 -75.73 -27.79
CA VAL A 468 30.49 -76.42 -26.60
C VAL A 468 29.20 -75.76 -26.10
N HIS A 469 29.16 -74.42 -25.98
CA HIS A 469 27.94 -73.70 -25.57
C HIS A 469 26.79 -73.86 -26.57
N ARG A 470 27.08 -73.94 -27.87
CA ARG A 470 26.08 -74.24 -28.90
C ARG A 470 25.51 -75.64 -28.73
N VAL A 471 26.33 -76.63 -28.38
CA VAL A 471 25.87 -77.99 -28.05
C VAL A 471 25.04 -78.00 -26.76
N VAL A 472 25.41 -77.23 -25.73
CA VAL A 472 24.60 -77.05 -24.52
C VAL A 472 23.21 -76.51 -24.87
N ALA A 473 23.14 -75.45 -25.68
CA ALA A 473 21.86 -74.88 -26.12
C ALA A 473 21.03 -75.88 -26.95
N MET A 474 21.67 -76.66 -27.82
CA MET A 474 21.00 -77.73 -28.58
C MET A 474 20.41 -78.80 -27.64
N ILE A 475 21.15 -79.20 -26.60
CA ILE A 475 20.72 -80.18 -25.60
C ILE A 475 19.55 -79.63 -24.76
N GLN A 476 19.60 -78.37 -24.34
CA GLN A 476 18.51 -77.74 -23.60
C GLN A 476 17.24 -77.61 -24.45
N ALA A 477 17.37 -77.26 -25.74
CA ALA A 477 16.23 -77.07 -26.63
C ALA A 477 15.57 -78.37 -27.13
N ARG A 478 16.37 -79.43 -27.38
CA ARG A 478 15.89 -80.68 -28.01
C ARG A 478 15.93 -81.90 -27.08
N GLY A 479 16.54 -81.78 -25.90
CA GLY A 479 16.82 -82.89 -24.96
C GLY A 479 18.11 -83.64 -25.28
N GLU A 480 18.82 -84.11 -24.24
CA GLU A 480 20.14 -84.77 -24.36
C GLU A 480 20.12 -86.04 -25.24
N SER A 481 19.01 -86.76 -25.23
CA SER A 481 18.80 -88.00 -26.00
C SER A 481 18.64 -87.74 -27.51
N ALA A 482 18.13 -86.58 -27.91
CA ALA A 482 17.93 -86.22 -29.31
C ALA A 482 19.22 -85.68 -29.97
N VAL A 483 20.08 -85.03 -29.20
CA VAL A 483 21.33 -84.44 -29.69
C VAL A 483 22.44 -85.50 -29.74
N THR A 484 22.43 -86.33 -30.77
CA THR A 484 23.47 -87.36 -30.96
C THR A 484 24.78 -86.76 -31.47
N VAL A 485 25.88 -87.51 -31.32
CA VAL A 485 27.22 -87.10 -31.77
C VAL A 485 27.24 -86.77 -33.26
N ARG A 486 26.46 -87.52 -34.05
CA ARG A 486 26.36 -87.30 -35.51
C ARG A 486 25.64 -85.99 -35.82
N VAL A 487 24.57 -85.69 -35.10
CA VAL A 487 23.84 -84.41 -35.24
C VAL A 487 24.76 -83.23 -34.91
N ILE A 488 25.57 -83.33 -33.85
CA ILE A 488 26.55 -82.28 -33.49
C ILE A 488 27.63 -82.13 -34.58
N ALA A 489 28.16 -83.24 -35.08
CA ALA A 489 29.17 -83.24 -36.14
C ALA A 489 28.66 -82.57 -37.42
N ASP A 490 27.43 -82.87 -37.80
CA ASP A 490 26.78 -82.33 -39.00
C ASP A 490 26.42 -80.84 -38.86
N GLU A 491 25.87 -80.40 -37.70
CA GLU A 491 25.49 -78.99 -37.47
C GLU A 491 26.70 -78.07 -37.25
N LEU A 492 27.82 -78.58 -36.73
CA LEU A 492 29.04 -77.80 -36.49
C LEU A 492 30.12 -77.99 -37.57
N GLY A 493 29.93 -78.93 -38.50
CA GLY A 493 30.90 -79.20 -39.57
C GLY A 493 32.24 -79.76 -39.07
N ILE A 494 32.21 -80.59 -38.03
CA ILE A 494 33.41 -81.12 -37.34
C ILE A 494 33.47 -82.64 -37.37
N SER A 495 34.64 -83.21 -37.05
CA SER A 495 34.80 -84.66 -36.93
C SER A 495 33.93 -85.24 -35.80
N THR A 496 33.51 -86.50 -35.94
CA THR A 496 32.72 -87.20 -34.92
C THR A 496 33.47 -87.36 -33.59
N GLY A 497 34.81 -87.45 -33.61
CA GLY A 497 35.65 -87.45 -32.42
C GLY A 497 35.59 -86.10 -31.68
N SER A 498 35.75 -84.99 -32.42
CA SER A 498 35.63 -83.64 -31.86
C SER A 498 34.20 -83.32 -31.38
N ALA A 499 33.19 -83.86 -32.06
CA ALA A 499 31.79 -83.74 -31.65
C ALA A 499 31.51 -84.49 -30.34
N GLN A 500 32.11 -85.67 -30.15
CA GLN A 500 32.00 -86.41 -28.89
C GLN A 500 32.66 -85.65 -27.74
N ASP A 501 33.85 -85.10 -27.94
CA ASP A 501 34.54 -84.31 -26.91
C ASP A 501 33.74 -83.06 -26.52
N ARG A 502 33.14 -82.36 -27.50
CA ARG A 502 32.27 -81.20 -27.26
C ARG A 502 30.98 -81.59 -26.56
N LYS A 503 30.39 -82.74 -26.89
CA LYS A 503 29.20 -83.28 -26.22
C LYS A 503 29.48 -83.62 -24.76
N THR A 504 30.60 -84.29 -24.48
CA THR A 504 31.00 -84.64 -23.11
C THR A 504 31.20 -83.39 -22.27
N LYS A 505 31.96 -82.40 -22.77
CA LYS A 505 32.18 -81.12 -22.09
C LYS A 505 30.86 -80.34 -21.88
N ALA A 506 29.96 -80.36 -22.85
CA ALA A 506 28.64 -79.72 -22.73
C ALA A 506 27.78 -80.38 -21.64
N VAL A 507 27.79 -81.71 -21.55
CA VAL A 507 27.06 -82.46 -20.51
C VAL A 507 27.69 -82.27 -19.13
N GLU A 508 29.02 -82.19 -19.04
CA GLU A 508 29.72 -81.84 -17.79
C GLU A 508 29.37 -80.42 -17.32
N LEU A 509 29.31 -79.43 -18.23
CA LEU A 509 28.87 -78.07 -17.92
C LEU A 509 27.42 -78.01 -17.43
N LEU A 510 26.53 -78.83 -18.00
CA LEU A 510 25.14 -78.94 -17.55
C LEU A 510 25.00 -79.62 -16.18
N LYS A 511 25.91 -80.53 -15.82
CA LYS A 511 25.92 -81.25 -14.54
C LYS A 511 26.67 -80.51 -13.42
N GLY A 512 27.60 -79.61 -13.76
CA GLY A 512 28.51 -78.91 -12.84
C GLY A 512 27.95 -77.69 -12.12
N GLY A 513 26.71 -77.27 -12.40
CA GLY A 513 26.03 -76.20 -11.66
C GLY A 513 26.28 -74.78 -12.20
N GLY A 514 25.30 -74.27 -12.97
CA GLY A 514 24.92 -72.86 -13.00
C GLY A 514 25.85 -71.88 -13.74
N ILE A 515 25.66 -71.74 -15.05
CA ILE A 515 25.72 -70.41 -15.66
C ILE A 515 24.26 -69.96 -15.73
N GLU A 516 23.90 -68.92 -14.97
CA GLU A 516 22.65 -68.21 -15.15
C GLU A 516 22.58 -67.75 -16.62
N VAL A 517 21.67 -68.36 -17.36
CA VAL A 517 21.18 -67.82 -18.63
C VAL A 517 20.24 -66.68 -18.24
N PRO A 518 20.42 -65.44 -18.71
CA PRO A 518 19.38 -64.44 -18.60
C PRO A 518 18.22 -64.88 -19.48
N GLU A 519 17.20 -65.43 -18.85
CA GLU A 519 15.88 -65.61 -19.41
C GLU A 519 15.32 -64.20 -19.74
N GLN A 520 15.39 -63.82 -21.02
CA GLN A 520 14.32 -63.12 -21.74
C GLN A 520 14.70 -62.84 -23.20
N ALA A 521 14.14 -63.64 -24.10
CA ALA A 521 13.75 -63.19 -25.43
C ALA A 521 12.51 -63.98 -25.90
N ALA A 522 11.37 -63.28 -25.87
CA ALA A 522 10.06 -63.60 -26.45
C ALA A 522 9.03 -64.35 -25.57
N ALA A 523 7.95 -63.60 -25.28
CA ALA A 523 6.70 -63.89 -24.56
C ALA A 523 6.70 -63.58 -23.05
#